data_AF-A0A1H5K4Y1-F1
#
_entry.id   AF-A0A1H5K4Y1-F1
#
_cell.length_a   1.000
_cell.length_b   1.000
_cell.length_c   1.000
_cell.angle_alpha   90.00
_cell.angle_beta   90.00
_cell.angle_gamma   90.00
#
_symmetry.space_group_name_H-M   'P 1'
#
loop_
_entity.id
_entity.type
_entity.pdbx_description
1 polymer ?
#
loop_
_entity_poly.entity_id
_entity_poly.type
_entity_poly.pdbx_seq_one_letter_code
_entity_poly.pdbx_strand_id
1 'polypeptide(L)'
;MLAVQQRQREAKQAAEQEHLAAIEALLQWQKALVKPVVEFVFHEAGSYPKVAESGTPEYAMGVPVYVNGKPYAVICPVASRIPALRNRLVPLVLFAASEKERNRIAAQAAPGQRVEVITVELPPVPSVAPPRRPRSGITVEQAVSRMLGLDRL
;
A
#
# COMPACT_ATOMS: atom_id res chain seq x y z
N MET A 1 29.55 4.56 -21.54
CA MET A 1 29.19 3.44 -20.63
C MET A 1 29.09 3.85 -19.15
N LEU A 2 30.03 4.64 -18.59
CA LEU A 2 30.02 5.04 -17.18
C LEU A 2 28.75 5.80 -16.72
N ALA A 3 28.24 6.74 -17.53
CA ALA A 3 27.03 7.50 -17.18
C ALA A 3 25.74 6.65 -17.11
N VAL A 4 25.67 5.53 -17.84
CA VAL A 4 24.52 4.60 -17.80
C VAL A 4 24.57 3.75 -16.53
N GLN A 5 25.77 3.29 -16.15
CA GLN A 5 25.97 2.55 -14.90
C GLN A 5 25.69 3.40 -13.66
N GLN A 6 26.07 4.69 -13.69
CA GLN A 6 25.77 5.63 -12.60
C GLN A 6 24.25 5.80 -12.41
N ARG A 7 23.51 6.09 -13.48
CA ARG A 7 22.04 6.21 -13.43
C ARG A 7 21.36 4.93 -12.95
N GLN A 8 21.86 3.75 -13.35
CA GLN A 8 21.32 2.48 -12.89
C GLN A 8 21.51 2.27 -11.38
N ARG A 9 22.66 2.66 -10.83
CA ARG A 9 22.92 2.58 -9.38
C ARG A 9 22.04 3.55 -8.60
N GLU A 10 21.93 4.78 -9.06
CA GLU A 10 21.06 5.80 -8.45
C GLU A 10 19.58 5.36 -8.47
N ALA A 11 19.10 4.83 -9.61
CA ALA A 11 17.75 4.32 -9.71
C ALA A 11 17.49 3.12 -8.78
N LYS A 12 18.46 2.21 -8.64
CA LYS A 12 18.36 1.07 -7.72
C LYS A 12 18.31 1.53 -6.26
N GLN A 13 19.17 2.47 -5.88
CA GLN A 13 19.19 3.03 -4.53
C GLN A 13 17.89 3.77 -4.19
N ALA A 14 17.36 4.57 -5.13
CA ALA A 14 16.09 5.26 -4.95
C ALA A 14 14.93 4.27 -4.78
N ALA A 15 14.87 3.21 -5.59
CA ALA A 15 13.84 2.18 -5.47
C ALA A 15 13.94 1.40 -4.16
N GLU A 16 15.15 1.15 -3.66
CA GLU A 16 15.37 0.48 -2.37
C GLU A 16 14.92 1.36 -1.20
N GLN A 17 15.26 2.66 -1.21
CA GLN A 17 14.80 3.61 -0.20
C GLN A 17 13.27 3.74 -0.20
N GLU A 18 12.65 3.83 -1.38
CA GLU A 18 11.20 3.87 -1.52
C GLU A 18 10.55 2.59 -0.96
N HIS A 19 11.16 1.43 -1.23
CA HIS A 19 10.68 0.15 -0.72
C HIS A 19 10.74 0.09 0.81
N LEU A 20 11.85 0.50 1.41
CA LEU A 20 12.01 0.53 2.87
C LEU A 20 11.03 1.50 3.54
N ALA A 21 10.84 2.70 2.97
CA ALA A 21 9.87 3.67 3.47
C ALA A 21 8.43 3.14 3.39
N ALA A 22 8.10 2.41 2.32
CA ALA A 22 6.79 1.76 2.18
C ALA A 22 6.57 0.66 3.23
N ILE A 23 7.61 -0.12 3.56
CA ILE A 23 7.55 -1.12 4.64
C ILE A 23 7.33 -0.43 5.99
N GLU A 24 8.09 0.62 6.29
CA GLU A 24 7.95 1.34 7.56
C GLU A 24 6.55 1.95 7.70
N ALA A 25 6.05 2.60 6.65
CA ALA A 25 4.70 3.16 6.63
C ALA A 25 3.64 2.07 6.87
N LEU A 26 3.77 0.90 6.24
CA LEU A 26 2.88 -0.23 6.46
C LEU A 26 2.87 -0.68 7.93
N LEU A 27 4.06 -0.83 8.54
CA LEU A 27 4.19 -1.25 9.94
C LEU A 27 3.60 -0.21 10.90
N GLN A 28 3.77 1.09 10.63
CA GLN A 28 3.17 2.17 11.41
C GLN A 28 1.64 2.11 11.34
N TRP A 29 1.07 1.94 10.15
CA TRP A 29 -0.38 1.78 9.98
C TRP A 29 -0.92 0.55 10.70
N GLN A 30 -0.26 -0.60 10.56
CA GLN A 30 -0.63 -1.83 11.26
C GLN A 30 -0.67 -1.63 12.77
N LYS A 31 0.36 -0.98 13.33
CA LYS A 31 0.44 -0.68 14.77
C LYS A 31 -0.64 0.32 15.22
N ALA A 32 -0.86 1.39 14.46
CA ALA A 32 -1.85 2.41 14.81
C ALA A 32 -3.29 1.88 14.78
N LEU A 33 -3.56 0.92 13.88
CA LEU A 33 -4.88 0.31 13.76
C LEU A 33 -5.20 -0.75 14.81
N VAL A 34 -4.21 -1.28 15.55
CA VAL A 34 -4.46 -2.36 16.53
C VAL A 34 -5.54 -1.96 17.53
N LYS A 35 -5.39 -0.83 18.21
CA LYS A 35 -6.34 -0.38 19.23
C LYS A 35 -7.77 -0.18 18.67
N PRO A 36 -7.99 0.64 17.63
CA PRO A 36 -9.34 0.87 17.14
C PRO A 36 -9.97 -0.39 16.53
N VAL A 37 -9.18 -1.29 15.92
CA VAL A 37 -9.69 -2.58 15.43
C VAL A 37 -10.10 -3.48 16.61
N VAL A 38 -9.32 -3.51 17.69
CA VAL A 38 -9.68 -4.27 18.91
C VAL A 38 -11.00 -3.78 19.48
N GLU A 39 -11.18 -2.45 19.61
CA GLU A 39 -12.43 -1.84 20.09
C GLU A 39 -13.61 -2.19 19.18
N PHE A 40 -13.43 -2.04 17.86
CA PHE A 40 -14.44 -2.39 16.87
C PHE A 40 -14.87 -3.86 16.97
N VAL A 41 -13.89 -4.77 16.97
CA VAL A 41 -14.16 -6.22 17.00
C VAL A 41 -14.75 -6.63 18.35
N PHE A 42 -14.36 -6.00 19.47
CA PHE A 42 -14.98 -6.24 20.77
C PHE A 42 -16.47 -5.88 20.76
N HIS A 43 -16.82 -4.72 20.20
CA HIS A 43 -18.22 -4.29 20.08
C HIS A 43 -19.03 -5.20 19.16
N GLU A 44 -18.44 -5.68 18.05
CA GLU A 44 -19.13 -6.53 17.08
C GLU A 44 -19.27 -7.99 17.57
N ALA A 45 -18.20 -8.57 18.12
CA ALA A 45 -18.15 -9.98 18.49
C ALA A 45 -18.50 -10.27 19.95
N GLY A 46 -18.58 -9.24 20.81
CA GLY A 46 -18.88 -9.37 22.23
C GLY A 46 -17.79 -10.07 23.07
N SER A 47 -16.60 -10.27 22.49
CA SER A 47 -15.46 -10.95 23.13
C SER A 47 -14.18 -10.21 22.80
N TYR A 48 -13.24 -10.19 23.76
CA TYR A 48 -11.99 -9.46 23.59
C TYR A 48 -11.08 -10.15 22.56
N PRO A 49 -10.74 -9.51 21.44
CA PRO A 49 -9.92 -10.13 20.42
C PRO A 49 -8.46 -10.20 20.84
N LYS A 50 -7.75 -11.19 20.30
CA LYS A 50 -6.28 -11.27 20.34
C LYS A 50 -5.72 -10.82 19.00
N VAL A 51 -4.68 -10.01 19.02
CA VAL A 51 -4.01 -9.52 17.81
C VAL A 51 -2.60 -10.11 17.77
N ALA A 52 -2.17 -10.61 16.62
CA ALA A 52 -0.79 -11.06 16.47
C ALA A 52 0.20 -9.89 16.57
N GLU A 53 1.45 -10.18 16.93
CA GLU A 53 2.49 -9.14 17.08
C GLU A 53 2.88 -8.48 15.75
N SER A 54 2.79 -9.23 14.65
CA SER A 54 3.21 -8.77 13.33
C SER A 54 2.42 -9.43 12.20
N GLY A 55 2.50 -8.84 11.02
CA GLY A 55 1.88 -9.38 9.82
C GLY A 55 2.62 -10.60 9.29
N THR A 56 1.88 -11.62 8.86
CA THR A 56 2.48 -12.88 8.40
C THR A 56 2.12 -13.18 6.93
N PRO A 57 2.97 -13.93 6.20
CA PRO A 57 2.69 -14.26 4.80
C PRO A 57 1.35 -14.95 4.58
N GLU A 58 0.91 -15.76 5.55
CA GLU A 58 -0.37 -16.48 5.54
C GLU A 58 -1.60 -15.57 5.51
N TYR A 59 -1.45 -14.32 5.93
CA TYR A 59 -2.47 -13.28 5.93
C TYR A 59 -2.07 -12.10 5.04
N ALA A 60 -1.38 -12.37 3.92
CA ALA A 60 -0.95 -11.35 2.97
C ALA A 60 -0.08 -10.25 3.59
N MET A 61 0.75 -10.60 4.59
CA MET A 61 1.54 -9.67 5.42
C MET A 61 0.71 -8.69 6.26
N GLY A 62 -0.60 -8.88 6.35
CA GLY A 62 -1.44 -8.18 7.31
C GLY A 62 -1.41 -8.84 8.69
N VAL A 63 -1.80 -8.09 9.71
CA VAL A 63 -1.81 -8.57 11.10
C VAL A 63 -3.13 -9.30 11.38
N PRO A 64 -3.14 -10.61 11.64
CA PRO A 64 -4.37 -11.33 11.95
C PRO A 64 -4.91 -10.98 13.34
N VAL A 65 -6.24 -10.90 13.40
CA VAL A 65 -7.04 -10.67 14.61
C VAL A 65 -7.91 -11.90 14.85
N TYR A 66 -7.89 -12.38 16.09
CA TYR A 66 -8.53 -13.63 16.50
C TYR A 66 -9.62 -13.37 17.53
N VAL A 67 -10.77 -14.01 17.36
CA VAL A 67 -11.84 -14.05 18.35
C VAL A 67 -12.01 -15.51 18.78
N ASN A 68 -11.96 -15.77 20.08
CA ASN A 68 -12.08 -17.13 20.64
C ASN A 68 -11.14 -18.16 19.98
N GLY A 69 -9.92 -17.74 19.63
CA GLY A 69 -8.89 -18.57 19.00
C GLY A 69 -9.05 -18.79 17.48
N LYS A 70 -10.07 -18.21 16.84
CA LYS A 70 -10.31 -18.33 15.40
C LYS A 70 -9.97 -17.02 14.68
N PRO A 71 -9.33 -17.06 13.49
CA PRO A 71 -9.14 -15.86 12.68
C PRO A 71 -10.48 -15.21 12.37
N TYR A 72 -10.58 -13.91 12.60
CA TYR A 72 -11.78 -13.12 12.38
C TYR A 72 -11.51 -11.99 11.37
N ALA A 73 -10.37 -11.32 11.49
CA ALA A 73 -10.02 -10.20 10.64
C ALA A 73 -8.52 -10.11 10.37
N VAL A 74 -8.14 -9.25 9.42
CA VAL A 74 -6.75 -8.93 9.09
C VAL A 74 -6.58 -7.41 8.95
N ILE A 75 -5.59 -6.86 9.62
CA ILE A 75 -5.24 -5.42 9.57
C ILE A 75 -4.23 -5.17 8.47
N CYS A 76 -4.54 -4.23 7.57
CA CYS A 76 -3.71 -3.77 6.45
C CYS A 76 -2.99 -4.91 5.69
N PRO A 77 -3.74 -5.85 5.10
CA PRO A 77 -3.15 -6.85 4.20
C PRO A 77 -2.58 -6.18 2.95
N VAL A 78 -1.44 -6.68 2.46
CA VAL A 78 -0.84 -6.20 1.21
C VAL A 78 -1.71 -6.66 0.03
N ALA A 79 -2.37 -5.70 -0.63
CA ALA A 79 -3.34 -5.94 -1.69
C ALA A 79 -2.83 -6.91 -2.78
N SER A 80 -1.58 -6.75 -3.24
CA SER A 80 -1.00 -7.60 -4.30
C SER A 80 -0.81 -9.07 -3.90
N ARG A 81 -0.87 -9.40 -2.60
CA ARG A 81 -0.75 -10.77 -2.09
C ARG A 81 -2.09 -11.46 -1.87
N ILE A 82 -3.20 -10.70 -1.87
CA ILE A 82 -4.56 -11.22 -1.62
C ILE A 82 -4.99 -12.28 -2.64
N PRO A 83 -4.74 -12.15 -3.97
CA PRO A 83 -5.27 -13.10 -4.94
C PRO A 83 -4.81 -14.54 -4.69
N ALA A 84 -3.55 -14.73 -4.27
CA ALA A 84 -2.99 -16.05 -3.96
C ALA A 84 -3.59 -16.69 -2.69
N LEU A 85 -4.17 -15.88 -1.80
CA LEU A 85 -4.70 -16.30 -0.50
C LEU A 85 -6.22 -16.12 -0.40
N ARG A 86 -6.89 -15.81 -1.52
CA ARG A 86 -8.28 -15.35 -1.55
C ARG A 86 -9.21 -16.29 -0.78
N ASN A 87 -9.16 -17.59 -1.04
CA ASN A 87 -10.04 -18.57 -0.39
C ASN A 87 -9.92 -18.56 1.14
N ARG A 88 -8.70 -18.32 1.66
CA ARG A 88 -8.45 -18.23 3.10
C ARG A 88 -8.92 -16.91 3.68
N LEU A 89 -8.76 -15.83 2.94
CA LEU A 89 -9.07 -14.47 3.41
C LEU A 89 -10.55 -14.11 3.27
N VAL A 90 -11.27 -14.68 2.29
CA VAL A 90 -12.71 -14.46 2.03
C VAL A 90 -13.58 -14.39 3.28
N PRO A 91 -13.52 -15.34 4.24
CA PRO A 91 -14.38 -15.31 5.41
C PRO A 91 -13.99 -14.24 6.44
N LEU A 92 -12.87 -13.52 6.24
CA LEU A 92 -12.32 -12.57 7.19
C LEU A 92 -12.64 -11.14 6.78
N VAL A 93 -12.82 -10.28 7.78
CA VAL A 93 -12.90 -8.82 7.58
C VAL A 93 -11.51 -8.27 7.30
N LEU A 94 -11.36 -7.48 6.24
CA LEU A 94 -10.09 -6.80 5.94
C LEU A 94 -10.16 -5.33 6.38
N PHE A 95 -9.31 -4.92 7.31
CA PHE A 95 -9.24 -3.54 7.75
C PHE A 95 -8.19 -2.77 6.94
N ALA A 96 -8.59 -1.59 6.45
CA ALA A 96 -7.75 -0.64 5.75
C ALA A 96 -7.60 0.66 6.55
N ALA A 97 -6.44 1.28 6.46
CA ALA A 97 -6.12 2.56 7.07
C ALA A 97 -6.73 3.76 6.34
N SER A 98 -7.10 3.57 5.06
CA SER A 98 -7.64 4.64 4.21
C SER A 98 -8.53 4.09 3.11
N GLU A 99 -9.39 4.95 2.55
CA GLU A 99 -10.21 4.63 1.37
C GLU A 99 -9.35 4.21 0.17
N LYS A 100 -8.19 4.86 -0.02
CA LYS A 100 -7.25 4.49 -1.09
C LYS A 100 -6.74 3.06 -0.92
N GLU A 101 -6.42 2.66 0.32
CA GLU A 101 -6.03 1.29 0.61
C GLU A 101 -7.19 0.31 0.46
N ARG A 102 -8.37 0.65 0.98
CA ARG A 102 -9.60 -0.13 0.82
C ARG A 102 -9.88 -0.44 -0.65
N ASN A 103 -9.79 0.55 -1.53
CA ASN A 103 -10.01 0.37 -2.96
C ASN A 103 -8.99 -0.59 -3.58
N ARG A 104 -7.71 -0.50 -3.18
CA ARG A 104 -6.67 -1.44 -3.65
C ARG A 104 -6.93 -2.87 -3.15
N ILE A 105 -7.32 -3.03 -1.89
CA ILE A 105 -7.67 -4.32 -1.29
C ILE A 105 -8.90 -4.91 -1.99
N ALA A 106 -9.99 -4.13 -2.10
CA ALA A 106 -11.25 -4.55 -2.70
C ALA A 106 -11.08 -4.99 -4.17
N ALA A 107 -10.20 -4.34 -4.93
CA ALA A 107 -9.89 -4.73 -6.30
C ALA A 107 -9.24 -6.12 -6.42
N GLN A 108 -8.64 -6.64 -5.35
CA GLN A 108 -7.93 -7.93 -5.32
C GLN A 108 -8.69 -9.01 -4.51
N ALA A 109 -9.56 -8.56 -3.59
CA ALA A 109 -10.43 -9.36 -2.76
C ALA A 109 -11.47 -10.14 -3.58
N ALA A 110 -12.18 -11.06 -2.93
CA ALA A 110 -13.32 -11.71 -3.56
C ALA A 110 -14.52 -10.75 -3.68
N PRO A 111 -15.40 -10.96 -4.67
CA PRO A 111 -16.65 -10.21 -4.75
C PRO A 111 -17.46 -10.31 -3.45
N GLY A 112 -17.92 -9.17 -2.94
CA GLY A 112 -18.70 -9.11 -1.70
C GLY A 112 -17.91 -9.30 -0.39
N GLN A 113 -16.59 -9.50 -0.46
CA GLN A 113 -15.76 -9.58 0.74
C GLN A 113 -15.79 -8.25 1.51
N ARG A 114 -15.96 -8.33 2.83
CA ARG A 114 -16.03 -7.17 3.71
C ARG A 114 -14.66 -6.51 3.88
N VAL A 115 -14.58 -5.24 3.49
CA VAL A 115 -13.39 -4.39 3.68
C VAL A 115 -13.80 -3.12 4.40
N GLU A 116 -13.32 -2.96 5.63
CA GLU A 116 -13.66 -1.86 6.52
C GLU A 116 -12.54 -0.83 6.56
N VAL A 117 -12.89 0.45 6.65
CA VAL A 117 -11.93 1.54 6.84
C VAL A 117 -12.05 2.06 8.25
N ILE A 118 -10.95 2.06 8.99
CA ILE A 118 -10.85 2.80 10.23
C ILE A 118 -9.78 3.86 10.05
N THR A 119 -10.20 5.12 10.05
CA THR A 119 -9.29 6.24 9.90
C THR A 119 -8.58 6.50 11.23
N VAL A 120 -7.25 6.48 11.18
CA VAL A 120 -6.39 6.89 12.29
C VAL A 120 -5.50 8.02 11.81
N GLU A 121 -5.32 9.03 12.65
CA GLU A 121 -4.34 10.07 12.37
C GLU A 121 -2.94 9.55 12.71
N LEU A 122 -2.17 9.21 11.68
CA LEU A 122 -0.73 9.04 11.82
C LEU A 122 -0.03 10.39 11.64
N PRO A 123 1.09 10.64 12.36
CA PRO A 123 1.98 11.72 12.00
C PRO A 123 2.45 11.52 10.54
N PRO A 124 2.59 12.61 9.76
CA PRO A 124 2.89 12.51 8.34
C PRO A 124 4.22 11.79 8.12
N VAL A 125 4.15 10.59 7.55
CA VAL A 125 5.32 9.92 6.98
C VAL A 125 5.74 10.74 5.74
N PRO A 126 7.03 11.07 5.54
CA PRO A 126 7.45 11.82 4.37
C PRO A 126 7.02 11.08 3.09
N SER A 127 6.02 11.65 2.41
CA SER A 127 5.54 11.13 1.15
C SER A 127 6.59 11.44 0.09
N VAL A 128 7.37 10.44 -0.32
CA VAL A 128 8.22 10.56 -1.50
C VAL A 128 7.26 10.62 -2.68
N ALA A 129 7.06 11.83 -3.20
CA ALA A 129 6.28 12.03 -4.41
C ALA A 129 6.85 11.13 -5.52
N PRO A 130 6.01 10.41 -6.31
CA PRO A 130 6.53 9.65 -7.43
C PRO A 130 7.33 10.61 -8.33
N PRO A 131 8.48 10.19 -8.88
CA PRO A 131 9.24 11.05 -9.78
C PRO A 131 8.30 11.46 -10.90
N ARG A 132 8.01 12.78 -10.98
CA ARG A 132 7.36 13.36 -12.15
C ARG A 132 8.25 12.96 -13.33
N ARG A 133 7.80 11.99 -14.13
CA ARG A 133 8.45 11.71 -15.41
C ARG A 133 8.59 13.06 -16.10
N PRO A 134 9.80 13.45 -16.55
CA PRO A 134 9.91 14.64 -17.37
C PRO A 134 8.96 14.41 -18.55
N ARG A 135 7.93 15.26 -18.65
CA ARG A 135 7.07 15.31 -19.83
C ARG A 135 7.99 15.72 -20.97
N SER A 136 8.57 14.76 -21.67
CA SER A 136 9.09 14.95 -23.02
C SER A 136 7.89 15.05 -23.97
N GLY A 137 7.10 16.10 -23.77
CA GLY A 137 6.18 16.61 -24.77
C GLY A 137 6.94 17.68 -25.53
N ILE A 138 7.34 17.38 -26.76
CA ILE A 138 7.76 18.40 -27.72
C ILE A 138 6.56 19.34 -27.84
N THR A 139 6.68 20.58 -27.38
CA THR A 139 5.65 21.58 -27.60
C THR A 139 5.51 21.82 -29.10
N VAL A 140 4.29 22.13 -29.57
CA VAL A 140 4.00 22.36 -30.99
C VAL A 140 4.94 23.41 -31.59
N GLU A 141 5.37 24.40 -30.81
CA GLU A 141 6.43 25.36 -31.18
C GLU A 141 7.78 24.70 -31.53
N GLN A 142 8.25 23.73 -30.75
CA GLN A 142 9.51 23.04 -31.04
C GLN A 142 9.42 22.14 -32.28
N ALA A 143 8.23 21.61 -32.58
CA ALA A 143 8.00 20.86 -33.81
C ALA A 143 8.01 21.77 -35.05
N VAL A 144 7.42 22.97 -34.95
CA VAL A 144 7.37 23.95 -36.04
C VAL A 144 8.75 24.58 -36.31
N SER A 145 9.51 24.94 -35.27
CA SER A 145 10.87 25.49 -35.44
C SER A 145 11.83 24.51 -36.11
N ARG A 146 11.68 23.20 -35.84
CA ARG A 146 12.46 22.15 -36.53
C ARG A 146 12.04 21.94 -37.98
N MET A 147 10.75 22.05 -38.28
CA MET A 147 10.24 21.90 -39.65
C MET A 147 10.64 23.08 -40.55
N LEU A 148 10.81 24.27 -39.96
CA LEU A 148 11.20 25.51 -40.65
C LEU A 148 12.73 25.75 -40.66
N GLY A 149 13.53 24.85 -40.09
CA GLY A 149 15.00 24.93 -40.13
C GLY A 149 15.62 26.08 -39.32
N LEU A 150 14.91 26.60 -38.31
CA LEU A 150 15.33 27.77 -37.54
C LEU A 150 16.26 27.45 -36.35
N ASP A 151 16.66 26.18 -36.17
CA ASP A 151 17.48 25.71 -35.04
C ASP A 151 19.01 25.94 -35.21
N ARG A 152 19.43 26.84 -36.11
CA ARG A 152 20.85 27.23 -36.25
C ARG A 152 21.02 28.75 -36.34
N LEU A 153 21.04 29.40 -35.18
CA LEU A 153 21.74 30.65 -34.85
C LEU A 153 22.01 30.63 -33.35
#